data_AF-A0A6L9XTI4-F1
#
_entry.id   AF-A0A6L9XTI4-F1
#
_cell.length_a   1.000
_cell.length_b   1.000
_cell.length_c   1.000
_cell.angle_alpha   90.00
_cell.angle_beta   90.00
_cell.angle_gamma   90.00
#
_symmetry.space_group_name_H-M   'P 1'
#
loop_
_entity.id
_entity.type
_entity.pdbx_description
1 polymer ?
#
loop_
_entity_poly.entity_id
_entity_poly.type
_entity_poly.pdbx_seq_one_letter_code
_entity_poly.pdbx_strand_id
1 'polypeptide(L)'
;MNRMLTAVAYLFGAVVFGAALAAIAEFAFFVGPLAWLNLVFWGLIAIVLGFVLRTWAMAIAVCAVLGFTIVVSYSIMGYHGSAPLSNALSAFAVLGVAGAIGMAAAGAVAHLLRQFRTAQRAPQR
;
A
#
# COMPACT_ATOMS: atom_id res chain seq x y z
N MET A 1 9.38 -20.57 13.47
CA MET A 1 8.11 -19.87 13.16
C MET A 1 7.75 -20.14 11.70
N ASN A 2 6.54 -20.63 11.43
CA ASN A 2 6.14 -21.17 10.12
C ASN A 2 6.03 -20.03 9.09
N ARG A 3 6.64 -20.16 7.88
CA ARG A 3 6.69 -19.07 6.87
C ARG A 3 5.30 -18.52 6.51
N MET A 4 4.30 -19.40 6.52
CA MET A 4 2.89 -19.06 6.29
C MET A 4 2.34 -18.12 7.38
N LEU A 5 2.64 -18.40 8.65
CA LEU A 5 2.16 -17.60 9.78
C LEU A 5 2.73 -16.17 9.73
N THR A 6 4.01 -16.05 9.36
CA THR A 6 4.66 -14.76 9.17
C THR A 6 4.03 -13.97 8.02
N ALA A 7 3.78 -14.62 6.87
CA ALA A 7 3.13 -13.96 5.75
C ALA A 7 1.72 -13.45 6.09
N VAL A 8 0.92 -14.28 6.77
CA VAL A 8 -0.41 -13.88 7.25
C VAL A 8 -0.33 -12.69 8.20
N ALA A 9 0.62 -12.69 9.13
CA ALA A 9 0.81 -11.58 10.06
C ALA A 9 1.16 -10.26 9.33
N TYR A 10 2.02 -10.31 8.30
CA TYR A 10 2.33 -9.12 7.51
C TYR A 10 1.16 -8.61 6.69
N LEU A 11 0.39 -9.51 6.07
CA LEU A 11 -0.80 -9.11 5.30
C LEU A 11 -1.87 -8.52 6.20
N PHE A 12 -2.13 -9.13 7.36
CA PHE A 12 -3.04 -8.59 8.35
C PHE A 12 -2.56 -7.23 8.87
N GLY A 13 -1.26 -7.12 9.18
CA GLY A 13 -0.65 -5.85 9.57
C GLY A 13 -0.80 -4.78 8.49
N ALA A 14 -0.68 -5.13 7.21
CA ALA A 14 -0.90 -4.22 6.09
C ALA A 14 -2.35 -3.72 5.99
N VAL A 15 -3.32 -4.59 6.26
CA VAL A 15 -4.75 -4.19 6.30
C VAL A 15 -4.97 -3.20 7.44
N VAL A 16 -4.56 -3.54 8.67
CA VAL A 16 -4.77 -2.67 9.84
C VAL A 16 -4.04 -1.34 9.65
N PHE A 17 -2.80 -1.38 9.18
CA PHE A 17 -2.00 -0.17 8.95
C PHE A 17 -2.57 0.69 7.83
N GLY A 18 -3.04 0.08 6.74
CA GLY A 18 -3.67 0.79 5.63
C GLY A 18 -4.97 1.48 6.04
N ALA A 19 -5.81 0.81 6.82
CA ALA A 19 -7.04 1.40 7.33
C ALA A 19 -6.76 2.56 8.29
N ALA A 20 -5.76 2.42 9.17
CA ALA A 20 -5.34 3.48 10.09
C ALA A 20 -4.78 4.69 9.34
N LEU A 21 -3.93 4.45 8.33
CA LEU A 21 -3.39 5.52 7.48
C LEU A 21 -4.48 6.25 6.70
N ALA A 22 -5.45 5.53 6.15
CA ALA A 22 -6.59 6.14 5.46
C ALA A 22 -7.40 7.04 6.40
N ALA A 23 -7.66 6.57 7.63
CA ALA A 23 -8.33 7.39 8.65
C ALA A 23 -7.53 8.65 8.97
N ILE A 24 -6.23 8.51 9.24
CA ILE A 24 -5.35 9.66 9.51
C ILE A 24 -5.35 10.61 8.30
N ALA A 25 -5.31 10.09 7.07
CA ALA A 25 -5.31 10.95 5.90
C ALA A 25 -6.61 11.75 5.76
N GLU A 26 -7.76 11.11 5.94
CA GLU A 26 -9.05 11.78 5.84
C GLU A 26 -9.22 12.87 6.92
N PHE A 27 -8.72 12.63 8.14
CA PHE A 27 -8.89 13.56 9.26
C PHE A 27 -7.74 14.56 9.46
N ALA A 28 -6.53 14.28 8.97
CA ALA A 28 -5.33 15.06 9.29
C ALA A 28 -4.51 15.54 8.10
N PHE A 29 -4.67 14.98 6.89
CA PHE A 29 -3.83 15.35 5.74
C PHE A 29 -4.64 15.86 4.54
N PHE A 30 -4.13 16.94 3.95
CA PHE A 30 -4.40 17.42 2.59
C PHE A 30 -5.79 17.07 2.01
N VAL A 31 -6.83 17.73 2.50
CA VAL A 31 -8.16 17.69 1.89
C VAL A 31 -8.26 18.81 0.85
N GLY A 32 -8.95 18.58 -0.27
CA GLY A 32 -9.15 19.59 -1.32
C GLY A 32 -8.00 19.67 -2.35
N PRO A 33 -7.53 20.86 -2.76
CA PRO A 33 -6.57 21.02 -3.87
C PRO A 33 -5.22 20.32 -3.66
N LEU A 34 -4.89 19.98 -2.41
CA LEU A 34 -3.64 19.32 -2.03
C LEU A 34 -3.78 17.80 -1.90
N ALA A 35 -4.97 17.22 -2.10
CA ALA A 35 -5.21 15.78 -1.91
C ALA A 35 -4.32 14.87 -2.76
N TRP A 36 -3.78 15.39 -3.86
CA TRP A 36 -2.79 14.67 -4.67
C TRP A 36 -1.49 14.38 -3.92
N LEU A 37 -1.12 15.16 -2.88
CA LEU A 37 0.06 14.91 -2.05
C LEU A 37 -0.04 13.60 -1.26
N ASN A 38 -1.26 13.13 -0.97
CA ASN A 38 -1.46 11.82 -0.34
C ASN A 38 -0.85 10.71 -1.22
N LEU A 39 -0.92 10.82 -2.55
CA LEU A 39 -0.30 9.86 -3.46
C LEU A 39 1.22 9.79 -3.29
N VAL A 40 1.87 10.93 -3.07
CA VAL A 40 3.32 10.98 -2.83
C VAL A 40 3.65 10.28 -1.51
N PHE A 41 2.89 10.56 -0.45
CA PHE A 41 3.09 9.93 0.86
C PHE A 41 2.88 8.41 0.82
N TRP A 42 1.81 7.95 0.15
CA TRP A 42 1.57 6.52 -0.09
C TRP A 42 2.69 5.88 -0.90
N GLY A 43 3.15 6.54 -1.97
CA GLY A 43 4.27 6.06 -2.78
C GLY A 43 5.55 5.87 -1.95
N LEU A 44 5.88 6.82 -1.08
CA LEU A 44 7.04 6.72 -0.19
C LEU A 44 6.93 5.52 0.76
N ILE A 45 5.74 5.28 1.34
CA ILE A 45 5.49 4.12 2.20
C ILE A 45 5.70 2.81 1.42
N ALA A 46 5.17 2.70 0.19
CA ALA A 46 5.38 1.54 -0.66
C ALA A 46 6.88 1.29 -0.94
N ILE A 47 7.64 2.36 -1.22
CA ILE A 47 9.08 2.27 -1.49
C ILE A 47 9.82 1.75 -0.25
N VAL A 48 9.55 2.32 0.93
CA VAL A 48 10.18 1.88 2.20
C VAL A 48 9.86 0.41 2.47
N LEU A 49 8.59 0.00 2.34
CA LEU A 49 8.20 -1.40 2.53
C LEU A 49 8.85 -2.34 1.52
N GLY A 50 8.87 -1.98 0.24
CA GLY A 50 9.52 -2.75 -0.81
C GLY A 50 11.01 -2.95 -0.56
N PHE A 51 11.68 -1.92 -0.03
CA PHE A 51 13.08 -1.98 0.34
C PHE A 51 13.34 -2.90 1.55
N VAL A 52 12.49 -2.84 2.58
CA VAL A 52 12.69 -3.59 3.83
C VAL A 52 12.32 -5.08 3.67
N LEU A 53 11.31 -5.40 2.87
CA LEU A 53 10.82 -6.76 2.73
C LEU A 53 11.86 -7.68 2.05
N ARG A 54 11.99 -8.90 2.56
CA ARG A 54 13.09 -9.82 2.20
C ARG A 54 12.90 -10.52 0.86
N THR A 55 11.67 -10.74 0.45
CA THR A 55 11.34 -11.48 -0.77
C THR A 55 10.48 -10.64 -1.68
N TRP A 56 10.71 -10.78 -3.00
CA TRP A 56 9.90 -10.17 -4.06
C TRP A 56 8.39 -10.37 -3.85
N ALA A 57 7.98 -11.61 -3.60
CA ALA A 57 6.57 -11.96 -3.44
C ALA A 57 5.93 -11.23 -2.24
N MET A 58 6.61 -11.16 -1.09
CA MET A 58 6.12 -10.39 0.06
C MET A 58 6.08 -8.89 -0.24
N ALA A 59 7.10 -8.34 -0.91
CA ALA A 59 7.13 -6.92 -1.26
C ALA A 59 5.91 -6.52 -2.10
N ILE A 60 5.59 -7.32 -3.13
CA ILE A 60 4.42 -7.11 -3.97
C ILE A 60 3.14 -7.30 -3.16
N ALA A 61 2.98 -8.43 -2.47
CA ALA A 61 1.72 -8.77 -1.81
C ALA A 61 1.36 -7.79 -0.69
N VAL A 62 2.33 -7.43 0.16
CA VAL A 62 2.12 -6.49 1.27
C VAL A 62 1.80 -5.09 0.74
N CYS A 63 2.54 -4.59 -0.25
CA CYS A 63 2.27 -3.28 -0.82
C CYS A 63 0.94 -3.25 -1.59
N ALA A 64 0.58 -4.33 -2.28
CA ALA A 64 -0.72 -4.45 -2.97
C ALA A 64 -1.89 -4.40 -1.98
N VAL A 65 -1.83 -5.21 -0.92
CA VAL A 65 -2.87 -5.25 0.12
C VAL A 65 -2.96 -3.91 0.85
N LEU A 66 -1.82 -3.29 1.15
CA LEU A 66 -1.79 -1.97 1.76
C LEU A 66 -2.48 -0.93 0.85
N GLY A 67 -2.11 -0.88 -0.43
CA GLY A 67 -2.68 0.08 -1.39
C GLY A 67 -4.17 -0.13 -1.62
N PHE A 68 -4.62 -1.37 -1.73
CA PHE A 68 -6.05 -1.69 -1.79
C PHE A 68 -6.78 -1.16 -0.55
N THR A 69 -6.23 -1.46 0.63
CA THR A 69 -6.88 -1.13 1.89
C THR A 69 -6.93 0.38 2.13
N ILE A 70 -5.85 1.10 1.81
CA ILE A 70 -5.81 2.57 1.92
C ILE A 70 -6.90 3.18 1.04
N VAL A 71 -6.93 2.84 -0.25
CA VAL A 71 -7.85 3.48 -1.21
C VAL A 71 -9.31 3.14 -0.90
N VAL A 72 -9.60 1.89 -0.55
CA VAL A 72 -10.97 1.47 -0.20
C VAL A 72 -11.42 2.14 1.09
N SER A 73 -10.60 2.13 2.14
CA SER A 73 -10.94 2.74 3.42
C SER A 73 -11.12 4.25 3.28
N TYR A 74 -10.23 4.90 2.53
CA TYR A 74 -10.31 6.34 2.26
C TYR A 74 -11.59 6.69 1.49
N SER A 75 -11.95 5.91 0.47
CA SER A 75 -13.17 6.11 -0.31
C SER A 75 -14.44 5.91 0.53
N ILE A 76 -14.44 4.93 1.44
CA ILE A 76 -15.55 4.69 2.36
C ILE A 76 -15.69 5.85 3.36
N MET A 77 -14.57 6.36 3.89
CA MET A 77 -14.59 7.44 4.88
C MET A 77 -15.02 8.78 4.27
N GLY A 78 -14.58 9.08 3.04
CA GLY A 78 -15.01 10.26 2.30
C GLY A 78 -16.41 10.15 1.67
N TYR A 79 -17.13 9.04 1.90
CA TYR A 79 -18.45 8.84 1.32
C TYR A 79 -19.53 9.59 2.10
N HIS A 80 -20.13 10.60 1.47
CA HIS A 80 -21.16 11.45 2.08
C HIS A 80 -22.61 10.94 1.94
N GLY A 81 -22.83 9.68 1.54
CA GLY A 81 -24.16 9.06 1.62
C GLY A 81 -25.16 9.45 0.53
N SER A 82 -24.70 9.74 -0.69
CA SER A 82 -25.61 10.02 -1.83
C SER A 82 -26.50 8.83 -2.24
N ALA A 83 -26.17 7.61 -1.79
CA ALA A 83 -26.88 6.36 -2.02
C ALA A 83 -26.53 5.34 -0.89
N PRO A 84 -27.14 4.13 -0.88
CA PRO A 84 -26.69 3.07 0.01
C PRO A 84 -25.23 2.67 -0.28
N LEU A 85 -24.43 2.53 0.79
CA LEU A 85 -23.00 2.18 0.68
C LEU A 85 -22.77 0.90 -0.13
N SER A 86 -23.68 -0.08 -0.02
CA SER A 86 -23.63 -1.34 -0.79
C SER A 86 -23.50 -1.14 -2.30
N ASN A 87 -24.08 -0.05 -2.84
CA ASN A 87 -24.06 0.25 -4.26
C ASN A 87 -22.73 0.88 -4.69
N ALA A 88 -22.02 1.54 -3.77
CA ALA A 88 -20.73 2.19 -4.02
C ALA A 88 -19.52 1.25 -3.80
N LEU A 89 -19.71 0.15 -3.06
CA LEU A 89 -18.63 -0.80 -2.73
C LEU A 89 -17.92 -1.37 -3.97
N SER A 90 -18.65 -1.65 -5.05
CA SER A 90 -18.05 -2.16 -6.29
C SER A 90 -17.13 -1.13 -6.94
N ALA A 91 -17.54 0.14 -7.00
CA ALA A 91 -16.71 1.23 -7.49
C ALA A 91 -15.47 1.44 -6.61
N PHE A 92 -15.63 1.41 -5.28
CA PHE A 92 -14.51 1.51 -4.35
C PHE A 92 -13.54 0.34 -4.46
N ALA A 93 -14.04 -0.88 -4.71
CA ALA A 93 -13.18 -2.03 -4.94
C ALA A 93 -12.34 -1.87 -6.21
N VAL A 94 -12.91 -1.34 -7.29
CA VAL A 94 -12.17 -1.05 -8.54
C VAL A 94 -11.08 0.00 -8.30
N LEU A 95 -11.41 1.08 -7.58
CA LEU A 95 -10.41 2.08 -7.17
C LEU A 95 -9.33 1.46 -6.27
N GLY A 96 -9.73 0.57 -5.36
CA GLY A 96 -8.85 -0.23 -4.53
C GLY A 96 -7.84 -1.02 -5.35
N VAL A 97 -8.28 -1.66 -6.44
CA VAL A 97 -7.38 -2.40 -7.35
C VAL A 97 -6.36 -1.46 -7.99
N ALA A 98 -6.74 -0.25 -8.39
CA ALA A 98 -5.79 0.73 -8.90
C ALA A 98 -4.74 1.13 -7.84
N GLY A 99 -5.17 1.34 -6.59
CA GLY A 99 -4.28 1.55 -5.45
C GLY A 99 -3.32 0.39 -5.20
N ALA A 100 -3.83 -0.84 -5.29
CA ALA A 100 -3.06 -2.06 -5.15
C ALA A 100 -1.95 -2.16 -6.22
N ILE A 101 -2.30 -1.93 -7.49
CA ILE A 101 -1.35 -1.98 -8.61
C ILE A 101 -0.27 -0.91 -8.43
N GLY A 102 -0.64 0.34 -8.11
CA GLY A 102 0.30 1.43 -7.93
C GLY A 102 1.31 1.16 -6.80
N MET A 103 0.83 0.75 -5.62
CA MET A 103 1.72 0.45 -4.49
C MET A 103 2.54 -0.83 -4.72
N ALA A 104 1.97 -1.85 -5.35
CA ALA A 104 2.70 -3.06 -5.72
C ALA A 104 3.87 -2.74 -6.66
N ALA A 105 3.63 -1.92 -7.68
CA ALA A 105 4.67 -1.50 -8.63
C ALA A 105 5.78 -0.70 -7.92
N ALA A 106 5.43 0.26 -7.08
CA ALA A 106 6.40 1.03 -6.31
C ALA A 106 7.25 0.15 -5.38
N GLY A 107 6.60 -0.78 -4.65
CA GLY A 107 7.28 -1.73 -3.78
C GLY A 107 8.19 -2.70 -4.54
N ALA A 108 7.74 -3.19 -5.70
CA ALA A 108 8.52 -4.02 -6.60
C ALA A 108 9.78 -3.30 -7.08
N VAL A 109 9.65 -2.09 -7.62
CA VAL A 109 10.80 -1.30 -8.08
C VAL A 109 11.79 -1.05 -6.94
N ALA A 110 11.31 -0.67 -5.76
CA ALA A 110 12.19 -0.44 -4.61
C ALA A 110 12.95 -1.71 -4.18
N HIS A 111 12.30 -2.87 -4.25
CA HIS A 111 12.95 -4.14 -3.98
C HIS A 111 14.03 -4.47 -5.01
N LEU A 112 13.78 -4.25 -6.31
CA LEU A 112 14.81 -4.44 -7.36
C LEU A 112 16.02 -3.54 -7.11
N LEU A 113 15.77 -2.25 -6.84
CA LEU A 113 16.84 -1.28 -6.59
C LEU A 113 17.72 -1.70 -5.40
N ARG A 114 17.13 -2.28 -4.35
CA ARG A 114 17.89 -2.88 -3.25
C ARG A 114 18.77 -4.02 -3.73
N GLN A 115 18.22 -4.95 -4.51
CA GLN A 115 18.96 -6.12 -5.00
C GLN A 115 20.16 -5.70 -5.87
N PHE A 116 19.97 -4.75 -6.78
CA PHE A 116 21.05 -4.19 -7.60
C PHE A 116 22.14 -3.55 -6.75
N ARG A 117 21.76 -2.76 -5.74
CA ARG A 117 22.74 -2.16 -4.80
C ARG A 117 23.52 -3.19 -4.02
N THR A 118 22.90 -4.29 -3.60
CA THR A 118 23.61 -5.37 -2.90
C THR A 118 24.53 -6.16 -3.83
N ALA A 119 24.12 -6.40 -5.08
CA ALA A 119 24.94 -7.09 -6.06
C ALA A 119 26.21 -6.29 -6.42
N GLN A 120 26.09 -4.97 -6.57
CA GLN A 120 27.25 -4.09 -6.82
C GLN A 120 28.23 -3.98 -5.66
N ARG A 121 27.79 -4.29 -4.43
CA ARG A 121 28.63 -4.25 -3.22
C ARG A 121 29.34 -5.57 -2.93
N ALA A 122 29.07 -6.63 -3.68
CA ALA A 122 29.81 -7.88 -3.54
C ALA A 122 31.22 -7.70 -4.14
N PRO A 123 32.30 -7.74 -3.35
CA PRO A 123 33.64 -7.64 -3.90
C PRO A 123 33.89 -8.87 -4.77
N GLN A 124 34.35 -8.65 -6.01
CA GLN A 124 34.89 -9.69 -6.86
C GLN A 124 36.14 -10.25 -6.15
N ARG A 125 35.97 -11.39 -5.48
CA ARG A 125 37.07 -12.20 -4.94
C ARG A 125 37.42 -13.29 -5.93
#